data_AF-A0A564QAD5-F1
#
_entry.id   AF-A0A564QAD5-F1
#
_cell.length_a   1.000
_cell.length_b   1.000
_cell.length_c   1.000
_cell.angle_alpha   90.00
_cell.angle_beta   90.00
_cell.angle_gamma   90.00
#
_symmetry.space_group_name_H-M   'P 1'
#
loop_
_entity.id
_entity.type
_entity.pdbx_description
1 polymer ?
#
loop_
_entity_poly.entity_id
_entity_poly.type
_entity_poly.pdbx_seq_one_letter_code
_entity_poly.pdbx_strand_id
1 'polypeptide(L)' 'MGYYCAKCKHLVEIDYGSQGIRCNYCGHRILIKQRPTMVKLVKVE' A
#
# COMPACT_ATOMS: atom_id res chain seq x y z
N MET A 1 4.20 7.30 -1.97
CA MET A 1 3.47 6.53 -0.94
C MET A 1 3.38 5.11 -1.43
N GLY A 2 4.06 4.19 -0.77
CA GLY A 2 4.00 2.79 -1.16
C GLY A 2 2.69 2.15 -0.74
N TYR A 3 2.45 0.96 -1.26
CA TYR A 3 1.43 0.06 -0.77
C TYR A 3 2.10 -1.02 0.07
N TYR A 4 1.38 -1.64 0.98
CA TYR A 4 1.82 -2.86 1.62
C TYR A 4 0.95 -4.02 1.17
N CYS A 5 1.56 -5.19 0.97
CA CYS A 5 0.81 -6.38 0.67
C CYS A 5 0.04 -6.86 1.90
N ALA A 6 -1.25 -7.19 1.75
CA ALA A 6 -2.06 -7.72 2.84
C ALA A 6 -1.52 -9.06 3.41
N LYS A 7 -0.79 -9.84 2.59
CA LYS A 7 -0.28 -11.16 2.97
C LYS A 7 1.14 -11.11 3.53
N CYS A 8 2.13 -10.68 2.73
CA CYS A 8 3.54 -10.68 3.15
C CYS A 8 3.95 -9.40 3.92
N LYS A 9 3.07 -8.40 4.01
CA LYS A 9 3.30 -7.11 4.69
C LYS A 9 4.50 -6.31 4.16
N HIS A 10 5.10 -6.74 3.06
CA HIS A 10 6.19 -6.01 2.43
C HIS A 10 5.67 -4.76 1.75
N LEU A 11 6.52 -3.73 1.76
CA LEU A 11 6.28 -2.48 1.06
C LEU A 11 6.51 -2.72 -0.44
N VAL A 12 5.48 -2.44 -1.22
CA VAL A 12 5.43 -2.62 -2.66
C VAL A 12 5.22 -1.24 -3.27
N GLU A 13 6.15 -0.83 -4.12
CA GLU A 13 5.95 0.29 -5.02
C GLU A 13 5.30 -0.24 -6.30
N ILE A 14 4.15 0.31 -6.66
CA ILE A 14 3.41 -0.08 -7.86
C ILE A 14 3.75 0.94 -8.93
N ASP A 15 4.28 0.47 -10.05
CA ASP A 15 4.47 1.27 -11.26
C ASP A 15 3.24 1.14 -12.16
N TYR A 16 2.52 2.25 -12.37
CA TYR A 16 1.24 2.26 -13.09
C TYR A 16 1.38 1.97 -14.60
N GLY A 17 2.61 1.89 -15.13
CA GLY A 17 2.87 1.80 -16.57
C GLY A 17 2.97 0.38 -17.15
N SER A 18 3.25 -0.66 -16.36
CA SER A 18 3.69 -1.95 -16.94
C SER A 18 3.29 -3.22 -16.20
N GLN A 19 3.03 -3.17 -14.90
CA GLN A 19 2.69 -4.34 -14.10
C GLN A 19 1.42 -4.05 -13.30
N GLY A 20 0.31 -4.66 -13.70
CA GLY A 20 -0.97 -4.54 -12.97
C GLY A 20 -0.82 -4.82 -11.47
N ILE A 21 -1.84 -4.47 -10.69
CA ILE A 21 -1.81 -4.44 -9.22
C ILE A 21 -1.49 -5.82 -8.62
N ARG A 22 -0.20 -6.08 -8.37
CA ARG A 22 0.31 -7.35 -7.83
C ARG A 22 1.54 -7.11 -6.98
N CYS A 23 1.65 -7.86 -5.88
CA CYS A 23 2.84 -7.85 -5.04
C CYS A 23 3.99 -8.62 -5.71
N ASN A 24 5.15 -7.97 -5.85
CA ASN A 24 6.36 -8.56 -6.44
C ASN A 24 6.97 -9.71 -5.61
N TYR A 25 6.61 -9.81 -4.33
CA TYR A 25 7.18 -10.81 -3.41
C TYR A 25 6.36 -12.10 -3.34
N CYS A 26 5.02 -12.00 -3.29
CA CYS A 26 4.16 -13.16 -3.06
C CYS A 26 3.08 -13.36 -4.13
N GLY A 27 3.03 -12.49 -5.14
CA GLY A 27 2.06 -12.56 -6.22
C GLY A 27 0.61 -12.25 -5.80
N HIS A 28 0.38 -11.84 -4.55
CA HIS A 28 -0.94 -11.47 -4.05
C HIS A 28 -1.40 -10.12 -4.62
N ARG A 29 -2.70 -9.97 -4.89
CA ARG A 29 -3.24 -8.80 -5.60
C ARG A 29 -3.89 -7.76 -4.68
N ILE A 30 -4.02 -8.07 -3.39
CA ILE A 30 -4.57 -7.15 -2.40
C ILE A 30 -3.42 -6.34 -1.81
N LEU A 31 -3.42 -5.05 -2.14
CA LEU A 31 -2.46 -4.05 -1.71
C LEU A 31 -3.18 -2.96 -0.93
N ILE A 32 -2.59 -2.52 0.17
CA ILE A 32 -3.20 -1.54 1.07
C ILE A 32 -2.32 -0.30 1.10
N LYS A 33 -2.92 0.88 0.95
CA LYS A 33 -2.17 2.14 0.92
C LYS A 33 -1.56 2.42 2.30
N GLN A 34 -0.28 2.79 2.31
CA GLN A 34 0.39 3.15 3.57
C GLN A 34 -0.26 4.40 4.19
N ARG A 35 -0.38 4.41 5.52
CA ARG A 35 -0.86 5.58 6.27
C ARG A 35 0.09 6.76 6.03
N PRO A 36 -0.41 7.96 5.71
CA PRO A 36 0.46 9.13 5.59
C PRO A 36 1.13 9.43 6.94
N THR A 37 2.36 9.93 6.88
CA THR A 37 3.12 10.39 8.06
C THR A 37 2.57 11.69 8.64
N MET A 38 1.71 12.39 7.91
CA MET A 38 1.07 13.62 8.34
C MET A 38 0.08 13.36 9.48
N VAL A 39 0.21 14.14 10.57
CA VAL A 39 -0.73 14.13 11.69
C VAL A 39 -2.08 14.67 11.22
N LYS A 40 -3.14 13.87 11.39
CA LYS A 40 -4.51 14.28 11.06
C LYS A 40 -5.19 14.82 12.31
N LEU A 41 -5.62 16.07 12.28
CA LEU A 41 -6.47 16.65 13.32
C LEU A 41 -7.90 16.13 13.15
N VAL A 42 -8.46 15.54 14.21
CA VAL A 42 -9.81 14.99 14.23
C VAL A 42 -10.56 15.66 15.39
N LYS A 43 -11.73 16.25 15.10
CA LYS A 43 -12.59 16.83 16.14
C LYS A 43 -13.22 15.71 16.95
N VAL A 44 -13.29 15.89 18.26
CA VAL A 44 -14.01 15.00 19.18
C VAL A 44 -15.45 15.49 19.27
N GLU A 45 -16.41 14.57 19.18
CA GLU A 45 -17.84 14.79 19.45
C GLU A 45 -18.17 14.47 20.90
#